data_AF-A0AAD7FPR8-F1
#
_entry.id   AF-A0AAD7FPR8-F1
#
_cell.length_a   1.000
_cell.length_b   1.000
_cell.length_c   1.000
_cell.angle_alpha   90.00
_cell.angle_beta   90.00
_cell.angle_gamma   90.00
#
_symmetry.space_group_name_H-M   'P 1'
#
loop_
_entity.id
_entity.type
_entity.pdbx_description
1 polymer ?
#
loop_
_entity_poly.entity_id
_entity_poly.type
_entity_poly.pdbx_seq_one_letter_code
_entity_poly.pdbx_strand_id
1 'polypeptide(L)'
;MLLLAHFLLLLPSVRLVGAFLQNLTVDDTSEDIIYSGPVFQCNTTSSCGIEPALQGLYNHSATFTNDSITFRFQGVAYYADIAIFGSATIELDGVRNPGAPLGVPGTVDYPISQTGLTNDTHTLSIHPTPGQIVLIGFDSLIYTAIFPDTVSSLPDAATPKKKSHAGAIAGGVIGGLAVVFGILLAGLFAHRRKLILWRNQRKGIVLRRMDAASRRNQSEVEPGEEDAKVVPAM
;
A
#
# COMPACT_ATOMS: atom_id res chain seq x y z
N MET A 1 32.51 50.93 -22.98
CA MET A 1 31.35 50.09 -22.59
C MET A 1 31.14 48.91 -23.55
N LEU A 2 32.16 48.08 -23.81
CA LEU A 2 32.00 46.95 -24.77
C LEU A 2 32.95 45.76 -24.52
N LEU A 3 33.28 45.48 -23.25
CA LEU A 3 34.28 44.45 -22.90
C LEU A 3 33.89 43.55 -21.71
N LEU A 4 32.64 43.59 -21.25
CA LEU A 4 32.17 42.83 -20.08
C LEU A 4 31.16 41.70 -20.42
N ALA A 5 31.01 41.35 -21.69
CA ALA A 5 29.98 40.39 -22.14
C ALA A 5 30.54 39.03 -22.62
N HIS A 6 31.85 38.78 -22.55
CA HIS A 6 32.45 37.54 -23.07
C HIS A 6 33.04 36.60 -22.01
N PHE A 7 32.93 36.92 -20.72
CA PHE A 7 33.50 36.09 -19.65
C PHE A 7 32.47 35.23 -18.89
N LEU A 8 31.22 35.20 -19.33
CA LEU A 8 30.12 34.47 -18.68
C LEU A 8 29.70 33.16 -19.40
N LEU A 9 30.42 32.74 -20.44
CA LEU A 9 30.09 31.53 -21.21
C LEU A 9 31.10 30.37 -21.05
N LEU A 10 31.99 30.43 -20.05
CA LEU A 10 32.92 29.35 -19.71
C LEU A 10 32.79 28.92 -18.24
N LEU A 11 31.56 28.85 -17.71
CA LEU A 11 31.35 28.00 -16.55
C LEU A 11 31.41 26.56 -17.07
N PRO A 12 32.43 25.76 -16.71
CA PRO A 12 32.40 24.34 -17.01
C PRO A 12 31.09 23.82 -16.43
N SER A 13 30.30 23.14 -17.24
CA SER A 13 29.14 22.41 -16.76
C SER A 13 29.67 21.37 -15.77
N VAL A 14 29.73 21.71 -14.49
CA VAL A 14 29.95 20.76 -13.42
C VAL A 14 28.71 19.88 -13.43
N ARG A 15 28.77 18.81 -14.22
CA ARG A 15 27.83 17.71 -14.09
C ARG A 15 28.11 17.15 -12.71
N LEU A 16 27.31 17.56 -11.74
CA LEU A 16 27.18 16.84 -10.48
C LEU A 16 26.61 15.48 -10.90
N VAL A 17 27.48 14.52 -11.13
CA VAL A 17 27.12 13.12 -11.37
C VAL A 17 26.45 12.67 -10.07
N GLY A 18 25.13 12.66 -10.08
CA GLY A 18 24.33 12.52 -8.88
C GLY A 18 24.21 11.05 -8.53
N ALA A 19 24.93 10.61 -7.51
CA ALA A 19 24.64 9.34 -6.86
C ALA A 19 23.16 9.33 -6.43
N PHE A 20 22.41 8.29 -6.81
CA PHE A 20 21.02 8.11 -6.37
C PHE A 20 20.97 7.13 -5.19
N LEU A 21 20.29 7.54 -4.13
CA LEU A 21 19.99 6.70 -2.97
C LEU A 21 18.70 5.95 -3.22
N GLN A 22 18.74 4.62 -3.13
CA GLN A 22 17.56 3.78 -3.26
C GLN A 22 17.43 2.87 -2.03
N ASN A 23 16.24 2.86 -1.44
CA ASN A 23 15.89 1.87 -0.43
C ASN A 23 15.44 0.59 -1.13
N LEU A 24 16.07 -0.52 -0.79
CA LEU A 24 15.77 -1.86 -1.28
C LEU A 24 15.27 -2.70 -0.11
N THR A 25 14.11 -3.31 -0.29
CA THR A 25 13.50 -4.21 0.71
C THR A 25 13.76 -5.65 0.30
N VAL A 26 14.25 -6.44 1.24
CA VAL A 26 14.48 -7.88 1.15
C VAL A 26 13.51 -8.55 2.11
N ASP A 27 12.70 -9.44 1.56
CA ASP A 27 11.71 -10.25 2.27
C ASP A 27 12.40 -11.50 2.87
N ASP A 28 11.87 -12.04 3.97
CA ASP A 28 12.41 -13.21 4.69
C ASP A 28 12.53 -14.47 3.83
N THR A 29 11.76 -14.54 2.74
CA THR A 29 11.80 -15.61 1.75
C THR A 29 12.87 -15.44 0.67
N SER A 30 13.62 -14.33 0.68
CA SER A 30 14.68 -14.07 -0.30
C SER A 30 15.82 -15.07 -0.22
N GLU A 31 16.32 -15.52 -1.38
CA GLU A 31 17.52 -16.36 -1.49
C GLU A 31 18.80 -15.63 -1.08
N ASP A 32 18.78 -14.30 -0.99
CA ASP A 32 19.91 -13.49 -0.51
C ASP A 32 20.14 -13.62 1.00
N ILE A 33 19.16 -14.17 1.73
CA ILE A 33 19.26 -14.44 3.16
C ILE A 33 19.70 -15.90 3.35
N ILE A 34 20.85 -16.07 3.99
CA ILE A 34 21.42 -17.38 4.26
C ILE A 34 21.04 -17.79 5.68
N TYR A 35 20.24 -18.84 5.78
CA TYR A 35 19.94 -19.54 7.02
C TYR A 35 20.85 -20.78 7.11
N SER A 36 21.62 -20.89 8.20
CA SER A 36 22.60 -21.97 8.36
C SER A 36 22.00 -23.29 8.88
N GLY A 37 20.81 -23.23 9.47
CA GLY A 37 20.12 -24.38 10.05
C GLY A 37 18.74 -24.64 9.41
N PRO A 38 17.98 -25.59 9.95
CA PRO A 38 16.58 -25.78 9.57
C PRO A 38 15.80 -24.48 9.73
N VAL A 39 14.98 -24.19 8.73
CA VAL A 39 14.06 -23.05 8.75
C VAL A 39 12.63 -23.55 8.85
N PHE A 40 11.79 -22.78 9.52
CA PHE A 40 10.34 -22.99 9.49
C PHE A 40 9.64 -21.66 9.25
N GLN A 41 8.66 -21.70 8.35
CA GLN A 41 7.86 -20.54 7.99
C GLN A 41 6.56 -20.54 8.77
N CYS A 42 6.27 -19.39 9.36
CA CYS A 42 5.02 -19.14 10.05
C CYS A 42 4.18 -18.22 9.20
N ASN A 43 2.94 -18.60 8.95
CA ASN A 43 1.97 -17.72 8.31
C ASN A 43 0.86 -17.39 9.31
N THR A 44 0.04 -16.39 8.98
CA THR A 44 -1.07 -15.95 9.82
C THR A 44 -2.11 -17.04 10.16
N THR A 45 -2.08 -18.19 9.46
CA THR A 45 -3.01 -19.32 9.66
C THR A 45 -2.38 -20.52 10.37
N SER A 46 -1.05 -20.63 10.42
CA SER A 46 -0.33 -21.70 11.10
C SER A 46 0.15 -21.20 12.45
N SER A 47 -0.46 -21.72 13.52
CA SER A 47 0.05 -21.50 14.87
C SER A 47 1.42 -22.18 14.98
N CYS A 48 2.51 -21.44 14.80
CA CYS A 48 3.85 -21.98 14.97
C CYS A 48 4.22 -22.31 16.43
N GLY A 49 3.24 -22.39 17.33
CA GLY A 49 3.47 -22.58 18.77
C GLY A 49 4.26 -21.44 19.41
N ILE A 50 4.53 -20.36 18.67
CA ILE A 50 5.26 -19.20 19.16
C ILE A 50 4.28 -18.31 19.93
N GLU A 51 4.78 -17.73 21.01
CA GLU A 51 4.00 -17.00 22.01
C GLU A 51 3.02 -15.98 21.36
N PRO A 52 1.78 -15.84 21.85
CA PRO A 52 0.78 -14.92 21.29
C PRO A 52 1.26 -13.47 21.09
N ALA A 53 2.29 -13.05 21.85
CA ALA A 53 2.93 -11.74 21.72
C ALA A 53 3.50 -11.45 20.32
N LEU A 54 3.79 -12.48 19.52
CA LEU A 54 4.36 -12.32 18.17
C LEU A 54 3.34 -12.21 17.04
N GLN A 55 2.08 -12.57 17.27
CA GLN A 55 1.08 -12.58 16.20
C GLN A 55 0.77 -11.18 15.64
N GLY A 56 1.16 -10.12 16.35
CA GLY A 56 0.96 -8.73 15.93
C GLY A 56 2.18 -8.05 15.29
N LEU A 57 3.38 -8.66 15.35
CA LEU A 57 4.58 -8.05 14.76
C LEU A 57 4.77 -8.41 13.29
N TYR A 58 4.34 -9.61 12.90
CA TYR A 58 4.53 -10.11 11.54
C TYR A 58 3.26 -9.96 10.74
N ASN A 59 3.26 -9.11 9.72
CA ASN A 59 2.04 -8.83 8.97
C ASN A 59 1.66 -9.95 8.00
N HIS A 60 2.57 -10.88 7.63
CA HIS A 60 2.25 -11.95 6.67
C HIS A 60 2.96 -13.28 6.95
N SER A 61 4.30 -13.29 6.92
CA SER A 61 5.14 -14.46 7.12
C SER A 61 6.43 -14.08 7.83
N ALA A 62 6.95 -15.00 8.64
CA ALA A 62 8.29 -14.88 9.18
C ALA A 62 8.98 -16.23 9.13
N THR A 63 10.27 -16.20 8.83
CA THR A 63 11.13 -17.37 8.77
C THR A 63 11.93 -17.44 10.05
N PHE A 64 11.81 -18.57 10.73
CA PHE A 64 12.45 -18.80 11.99
C PHE A 64 13.56 -19.84 11.86
N THR A 65 14.65 -19.63 12.59
CA THR A 65 15.73 -20.60 12.73
C THR A 65 16.26 -20.60 14.16
N ASN A 66 16.88 -21.71 14.55
CA ASN A 66 17.65 -21.84 15.80
C ASN A 66 19.16 -21.73 15.57
N ASP A 67 19.58 -21.47 14.33
CA ASP A 67 20.97 -21.29 13.93
C ASP A 67 21.21 -19.85 13.46
N SER A 68 22.34 -19.58 12.81
CA SER A 68 22.69 -18.24 12.35
C SER A 68 21.96 -17.82 11.06
N ILE A 69 21.68 -16.51 10.98
CA ILE A 69 21.19 -15.80 9.79
C ILE A 69 22.31 -14.89 9.29
N THR A 70 22.58 -14.92 7.99
CA THR A 70 23.55 -14.02 7.35
C THR A 70 22.93 -13.37 6.13
N PHE A 71 23.12 -12.06 5.98
CA PHE A 71 22.67 -11.30 4.83
C PHE A 71 23.75 -10.33 4.38
N ARG A 72 23.97 -10.26 3.06
CA ARG A 72 25.01 -9.43 2.46
C ARG A 72 24.38 -8.36 1.58
N PHE A 73 24.73 -7.10 1.80
CA PHE A 73 24.22 -5.96 1.01
C PHE A 73 25.33 -4.99 0.62
N GLN A 74 25.04 -4.12 -0.34
CA GLN A 74 25.89 -2.97 -0.65
C GLN A 74 25.11 -1.69 -0.40
N GLY A 75 25.55 -0.85 0.53
CA GLY A 75 24.82 0.35 0.87
C GLY A 75 25.33 1.08 2.11
N VAL A 76 24.72 2.22 2.42
CA VAL A 76 25.16 3.16 3.47
C VAL A 76 24.33 3.10 4.75
N ALA A 77 23.26 2.32 4.75
CA ALA A 77 22.37 2.13 5.90
C ALA A 77 21.56 0.83 5.76
N TYR A 78 21.13 0.29 6.89
CA TYR A 78 20.13 -0.78 6.94
C TYR A 78 19.17 -0.62 8.12
N TYR A 79 18.01 -1.24 7.99
CA TYR A 79 16.97 -1.44 8.99
C TYR A 79 16.47 -2.88 8.82
N ALA A 80 16.47 -3.70 9.88
CA ALA A 80 15.98 -5.07 9.82
C ALA A 80 14.92 -5.29 10.91
N ASP A 81 13.82 -5.91 10.51
CA ASP A 81 12.72 -6.33 11.37
C ASP A 81 12.94 -7.79 11.78
N ILE A 82 13.31 -7.97 13.05
CA ILE A 82 13.75 -9.25 13.62
C ILE A 82 13.11 -9.44 14.98
N ALA A 83 12.84 -10.68 15.37
CA ALA A 83 12.57 -11.03 16.77
C ALA A 83 13.52 -12.12 17.24
N ILE A 84 14.01 -11.99 18.47
CA ILE A 84 14.94 -12.96 19.07
C ILE A 84 14.33 -13.46 20.38
N PHE A 85 14.17 -14.78 20.49
CA PHE A 85 13.80 -15.46 21.73
C PHE A 85 15.01 -16.21 22.27
N GLY A 86 15.55 -15.72 23.38
CA GLY A 86 16.83 -16.19 23.92
C GLY A 86 17.91 -15.15 23.68
N SER A 87 19.18 -15.58 23.68
CA SER A 87 20.32 -14.68 23.49
C SER A 87 20.96 -14.92 22.13
N ALA A 88 21.15 -13.85 21.36
CA ALA A 88 21.92 -13.87 20.12
C ALA A 88 22.90 -12.68 20.09
N THR A 89 23.97 -12.84 19.32
CA THR A 89 24.91 -11.78 18.97
C THR A 89 24.61 -11.28 17.57
N ILE A 90 24.57 -9.96 17.39
CA ILE A 90 24.38 -9.31 16.10
C ILE A 90 25.68 -8.63 15.71
N GLU A 91 26.19 -8.94 14.53
CA GLU A 91 27.45 -8.43 14.01
C GLU A 91 27.25 -7.82 12.63
N LEU A 92 27.87 -6.65 12.41
CA LEU A 92 28.03 -6.04 11.09
C LEU A 92 29.50 -6.11 10.72
N ASP A 93 29.82 -6.78 9.63
CA ASP A 93 31.20 -7.00 9.16
C ASP A 93 32.11 -7.67 10.20
N GLY A 94 31.54 -8.59 11.00
CA GLY A 94 32.22 -9.27 12.10
C GLY A 94 32.47 -8.39 13.32
N VAL A 95 31.95 -7.16 13.34
CA VAL A 95 31.98 -6.27 14.50
C VAL A 95 30.65 -6.33 15.21
N ARG A 96 30.68 -6.77 16.47
CA ARG A 96 29.51 -6.81 17.34
C ARG A 96 28.89 -5.41 17.46
N ASN A 97 27.59 -5.30 17.20
CA ASN A 97 26.87 -4.04 17.40
C ASN A 97 26.57 -3.88 18.91
N PRO A 98 27.23 -2.94 19.62
CA PRO A 98 27.07 -2.79 21.06
C PRO A 98 25.71 -2.19 21.46
N GLY A 99 24.95 -1.66 20.50
CA GLY A 99 23.63 -1.08 20.71
C GLY A 99 22.47 -2.07 20.52
N ALA A 100 22.73 -3.26 19.98
CA ALA A 100 21.71 -4.30 19.89
C ALA A 100 21.52 -4.93 21.28
N PRO A 101 20.31 -4.87 21.87
CA PRO A 101 20.05 -5.54 23.14
C PRO A 101 20.39 -7.03 23.00
N LEU A 102 21.27 -7.50 23.90
CA LEU A 102 21.52 -8.92 24.07
C LEU A 102 20.23 -9.51 24.62
N GLY A 103 19.48 -10.18 23.74
CA GLY A 103 18.10 -10.64 23.98
C GLY A 103 17.87 -11.08 25.42
N VAL A 104 17.06 -10.30 26.14
CA VAL A 104 16.55 -10.70 27.45
C VAL A 104 15.48 -11.76 27.18
N PRO A 105 15.57 -12.96 27.79
CA PRO A 105 14.58 -14.01 27.59
C PRO A 105 13.15 -13.48 27.75
N GLY A 106 12.31 -13.65 26.73
CA GLY A 106 10.90 -13.22 26.74
C GLY A 106 10.65 -11.78 26.30
N THR A 107 11.65 -11.07 25.77
CA THR A 107 11.46 -9.71 25.22
C THR A 107 11.55 -9.77 23.69
N VAL A 108 10.46 -9.38 23.02
CA VAL A 108 10.46 -9.16 21.57
C VAL A 108 11.20 -7.85 21.33
N ASP A 109 12.47 -7.93 20.92
CA ASP A 109 13.26 -6.74 20.67
C ASP A 109 13.02 -6.13 19.29
N TYR A 110 13.14 -4.81 19.32
CA TYR A 110 12.85 -3.80 18.32
C TYR A 110 13.71 -3.91 17.06
N PRO A 111 13.28 -3.29 15.95
CA PRO A 111 14.07 -3.22 14.72
C PRO A 111 15.50 -2.77 14.98
N ILE A 112 16.45 -3.49 14.37
CA ILE A 112 17.85 -3.10 14.39
C ILE A 112 18.13 -2.20 13.20
N SER A 113 18.90 -1.14 13.40
CA SER A 113 19.29 -0.26 12.29
C SER A 113 20.67 0.34 12.51
N GLN A 114 21.35 0.62 11.41
CA GLN A 114 22.60 1.36 11.41
C GLN A 114 22.64 2.26 10.17
N THR A 115 23.14 3.48 10.36
CA THR A 115 23.29 4.48 9.29
C THR A 115 24.72 5.00 9.27
N GLY A 116 25.10 5.72 8.21
CA GLY A 116 26.44 6.29 8.09
C GLY A 116 27.53 5.26 7.78
N LEU A 117 27.14 4.12 7.19
CA LEU A 117 28.08 3.14 6.66
C LEU A 117 28.76 3.70 5.41
N THR A 118 29.94 3.18 5.06
CA THR A 118 30.54 3.43 3.75
C THR A 118 29.71 2.75 2.67
N ASN A 119 29.80 3.18 1.40
CA ASN A 119 29.07 2.51 0.32
C ASN A 119 29.80 1.26 -0.17
N ASP A 120 30.07 0.34 0.76
CA ASP A 120 30.78 -0.91 0.51
C ASP A 120 29.82 -2.09 0.63
N THR A 121 30.36 -3.29 0.40
CA THR A 121 29.65 -4.51 0.74
C THR A 121 29.73 -4.74 2.25
N HIS A 122 28.58 -4.87 2.89
CA HIS A 122 28.43 -5.22 4.29
C HIS A 122 27.83 -6.61 4.46
N THR A 123 28.16 -7.26 5.57
CA THR A 123 27.57 -8.54 6.00
C THR A 123 26.94 -8.36 7.37
N LEU A 124 25.61 -8.42 7.42
CA LEU A 124 24.85 -8.51 8.66
C LEU A 124 24.74 -9.99 9.05
N SER A 125 25.09 -10.31 10.29
CA SER A 125 25.02 -11.67 10.81
C SER A 125 24.41 -11.71 12.20
N ILE A 126 23.58 -12.71 12.44
CA ILE A 126 22.90 -12.95 13.72
C ILE A 126 23.26 -14.36 14.13
N HIS A 127 23.92 -14.50 15.28
CA HIS A 127 24.42 -15.77 15.80
C HIS A 127 23.76 -16.10 17.14
N PRO A 128 23.10 -17.25 17.29
CA PRO A 128 22.58 -17.67 18.58
C PRO A 128 23.74 -17.89 19.57
N THR A 129 23.52 -17.55 20.83
CA THR A 129 24.51 -17.80 21.89
C THR A 129 24.68 -19.32 22.08
N PRO A 130 25.91 -19.86 22.01
CA PRO A 130 26.14 -21.29 22.15
C PRO A 130 25.57 -21.88 23.45
N GLY A 131 24.91 -23.03 23.34
CA GLY A 131 24.35 -23.76 24.50
C GLY A 131 22.98 -23.27 24.97
N GLN A 132 22.35 -22.32 24.28
CA GLN A 132 20.99 -21.87 24.55
C GLN A 132 20.03 -22.29 23.42
N ILE A 133 18.77 -22.53 23.76
CA ILE A 133 17.71 -22.64 22.76
C ILE A 133 17.36 -21.19 22.38
N VAL A 134 17.70 -20.83 21.16
CA VAL A 134 17.43 -19.50 20.61
C VAL A 134 16.49 -19.68 19.43
N LEU A 135 15.51 -18.80 19.31
CA LEU A 135 14.68 -18.71 18.12
C LEU A 135 14.80 -17.31 17.54
N ILE A 136 15.30 -17.23 16.31
CA ILE A 136 15.47 -15.99 15.58
C ILE A 136 14.40 -15.97 14.48
N GLY A 137 13.48 -15.03 14.56
CA GLY A 137 12.52 -14.70 13.51
C GLY A 137 13.02 -13.52 12.69
N PHE A 138 12.85 -13.60 11.38
CA PHE A 138 13.18 -12.56 10.42
C PHE A 138 11.97 -12.33 9.51
N ASP A 139 11.62 -11.07 9.25
CA ASP A 139 10.51 -10.67 8.36
C ASP A 139 11.05 -9.90 7.16
N SER A 140 11.71 -8.76 7.41
CA SER A 140 12.23 -7.95 6.33
C SER A 140 13.48 -7.18 6.69
N LEU A 141 14.26 -6.85 5.66
CA LEU A 141 15.39 -5.95 5.76
C LEU A 141 15.33 -4.89 4.67
N ILE A 142 15.47 -3.64 5.06
CA ILE A 142 15.55 -2.50 4.17
C ILE A 142 16.98 -1.97 4.23
N TYR A 143 17.65 -1.84 3.09
CA TYR A 143 18.96 -1.20 3.02
C TYR A 143 18.97 -0.08 1.99
N THR A 144 19.79 0.94 2.23
CA THR A 144 19.94 2.09 1.34
C THR A 144 21.20 1.92 0.50
N ALA A 145 21.03 1.55 -0.78
CA ALA A 145 22.12 1.43 -1.73
C ALA A 145 22.42 2.80 -2.38
N ILE A 146 23.70 3.06 -2.65
CA ILE A 146 24.10 4.13 -3.57
C ILE A 146 24.48 3.50 -4.90
N PHE A 147 23.67 3.76 -5.91
CA PHE A 147 24.01 3.41 -7.27
C PHE A 147 24.85 4.55 -7.87
N PRO A 148 26.08 4.26 -8.34
CA PRO A 148 26.76 5.23 -9.18
C PRO A 148 25.84 5.50 -10.37
N ASP A 149 25.77 6.76 -10.78
CA ASP A 149 24.99 7.18 -11.93
C ASP A 149 25.69 6.62 -13.19
N THR A 150 25.58 5.31 -13.40
CA THR A 150 25.86 4.66 -14.67
C THR A 150 24.71 5.00 -15.62
N VAL A 151 24.53 6.29 -15.87
CA VAL A 151 24.41 6.74 -17.25
C VAL A 151 25.72 6.39 -17.95
N SER A 152 25.92 5.08 -18.17
CA SER A 152 26.70 4.56 -19.25
C SER A 152 26.22 5.33 -20.47
N SER A 153 27.06 6.23 -20.94
CA SER A 153 27.08 6.62 -22.34
C SER A 153 27.00 5.32 -23.13
N LEU A 154 25.80 4.95 -23.57
CA LEU A 154 25.66 3.83 -24.49
C LEU A 154 26.62 4.16 -25.64
N PRO A 155 27.57 3.27 -25.99
CA PRO A 155 28.21 3.41 -27.28
C PRO A 155 27.06 3.48 -28.29
N ASP A 156 27.11 4.47 -29.18
CA ASP A 156 26.21 4.65 -30.30
C ASP A 156 26.41 3.48 -31.27
N ALA A 157 26.11 2.28 -30.80
CA ALA A 157 26.13 1.06 -31.56
C ALA A 157 24.86 1.10 -32.38
N ALA A 158 25.04 1.30 -33.68
CA ALA A 158 24.00 1.25 -34.70
C ALA A 158 23.32 -0.13 -34.72
N THR A 159 22.50 -0.41 -33.71
CA THR A 159 21.61 -1.57 -33.69
C THR A 159 20.50 -1.32 -34.71
N PRO A 160 20.24 -2.26 -35.64
CA PRO A 160 19.22 -2.11 -36.64
C PRO A 160 17.85 -1.94 -35.96
N LYS A 161 17.17 -0.85 -36.31
CA LYS A 161 15.87 -0.41 -35.78
C LYS A 161 14.86 -1.57 -35.84
N LYS A 162 14.71 -2.34 -34.77
CA LYS A 162 13.55 -3.22 -34.58
C LYS A 162 12.39 -2.33 -34.16
N LYS A 163 11.32 -2.36 -34.96
CA LYS A 163 10.10 -1.55 -34.74
C LYS A 163 9.51 -1.93 -33.38
N SER A 164 9.68 -1.07 -32.39
CA SER A 164 9.09 -1.24 -31.07
C SER A 164 7.57 -1.09 -31.16
N HIS A 165 6.83 -2.05 -30.62
CA HIS A 165 5.37 -2.02 -30.52
C HIS A 165 4.87 -1.24 -29.30
N ALA A 166 5.75 -0.51 -28.58
CA ALA A 166 5.39 0.26 -27.39
C ALA A 166 4.26 1.28 -27.63
N GLY A 167 4.18 1.85 -28.83
CA GLY A 167 3.10 2.77 -29.20
C GLY A 167 1.71 2.11 -29.25
N ALA A 168 1.63 0.83 -29.59
CA ALA A 168 0.35 0.11 -29.64
C ALA A 168 -0.19 -0.19 -28.23
N ILE A 169 0.69 -0.50 -27.28
CA ILE A 169 0.32 -0.77 -25.89
C ILE A 169 -0.14 0.52 -25.21
N ALA A 170 0.58 1.63 -25.39
CA ALA A 170 0.20 2.93 -24.84
C ALA A 170 -1.15 3.44 -25.41
N GLY A 171 -1.41 3.20 -26.70
CA GLY A 171 -2.69 3.55 -27.33
C GLY A 171 -3.88 2.75 -26.79
N GLY A 172 -3.67 1.47 -26.47
CA GLY A 172 -4.71 0.61 -25.91
C GLY A 172 -5.24 1.07 -24.56
N VAL A 173 -4.34 1.49 -23.66
CA VAL A 173 -4.72 1.95 -22.30
C VAL A 173 -5.54 3.24 -22.36
N ILE A 174 -5.11 4.21 -23.18
CA ILE A 174 -5.82 5.50 -23.33
C ILE A 174 -7.19 5.27 -23.99
N GLY A 175 -7.26 4.41 -25.02
CA GLY A 175 -8.52 4.05 -25.66
C GLY A 175 -9.49 3.33 -24.71
N GLY A 176 -9.00 2.40 -23.90
CA GLY A 176 -9.80 1.69 -22.91
C GLY A 176 -10.41 2.61 -21.85
N LEU A 177 -9.61 3.55 -21.32
CA LEU A 177 -10.08 4.53 -20.34
C LEU A 177 -11.17 5.45 -20.90
N ALA A 178 -11.05 5.87 -22.16
CA ALA A 178 -12.07 6.69 -22.82
C ALA A 178 -13.42 5.96 -22.94
N VAL A 179 -13.42 4.67 -23.26
CA VAL A 179 -14.64 3.85 -23.37
C VAL A 179 -15.31 3.66 -22.01
N VAL A 180 -14.54 3.30 -20.98
CA VAL A 180 -15.07 3.13 -19.62
C VAL A 180 -15.69 4.44 -19.11
N PHE A 181 -15.02 5.56 -19.35
CA PHE A 181 -15.54 6.88 -18.97
C PHE A 181 -16.84 7.23 -19.72
N GLY A 182 -16.93 6.91 -21.02
CA GLY A 182 -18.14 7.08 -21.82
C GLY A 182 -19.34 6.28 -21.29
N ILE A 183 -19.12 5.02 -20.90
CA ILE A 183 -20.16 4.16 -20.32
C ILE A 183 -20.67 4.73 -18.98
N LEU A 184 -19.76 5.19 -18.11
CA LEU A 184 -20.12 5.79 -16.84
C LEU A 184 -20.97 7.05 -17.02
N LEU A 185 -20.60 7.94 -17.96
CA LEU A 185 -21.37 9.14 -18.26
C LEU A 185 -22.75 8.82 -18.84
N ALA A 186 -22.83 7.86 -19.76
CA ALA A 186 -24.11 7.42 -20.33
C ALA A 186 -25.04 6.81 -19.27
N GLY A 187 -24.49 5.99 -18.37
CA GLY A 187 -25.23 5.41 -17.24
C GLY A 187 -25.76 6.49 -16.29
N LEU A 188 -24.92 7.47 -15.94
CA LEU A 188 -25.31 8.59 -15.08
C LEU A 188 -26.42 9.44 -15.72
N PHE A 189 -26.33 9.68 -17.03
CA PHE A 189 -27.34 10.44 -17.77
C PHE A 189 -28.68 9.69 -17.86
N ALA A 190 -28.66 8.38 -18.11
CA ALA A 190 -29.85 7.54 -18.11
C ALA A 190 -30.51 7.49 -16.71
N HIS A 191 -29.70 7.42 -15.65
CA HIS A 191 -30.18 7.44 -14.27
C HIS A 191 -30.87 8.77 -13.92
N ARG A 192 -30.27 9.90 -14.30
CA ARG A 192 -30.87 11.23 -14.12
C ARG A 192 -32.20 11.37 -14.85
N ARG A 193 -32.32 10.86 -16.09
CA ARG A 193 -33.58 10.87 -16.84
C ARG A 193 -34.66 10.01 -16.17
N LYS A 194 -34.32 8.83 -15.65
CA LYS A 194 -35.27 7.98 -14.91
C LYS A 194 -35.81 8.69 -13.68
N LEU A 195 -34.95 9.35 -12.88
CA LEU A 195 -35.40 10.08 -11.69
C LEU A 195 -36.39 11.20 -12.01
N ILE A 196 -36.22 11.92 -13.12
CA ILE A 196 -37.15 12.99 -13.53
C ILE A 196 -38.53 12.39 -13.88
N LEU A 197 -38.57 11.28 -14.62
CA LEU A 197 -39.84 10.61 -14.96
C LEU A 197 -40.54 10.05 -13.71
N TRP A 198 -39.80 9.48 -12.77
CA TRP A 198 -40.35 8.98 -11.50
C TRP A 198 -40.98 10.10 -10.65
N ARG A 199 -40.38 11.30 -10.64
CA ARG A 199 -40.96 12.46 -9.95
C ARG A 199 -42.28 12.90 -10.59
N ASN A 200 -42.43 12.80 -11.91
CA ASN A 200 -43.66 13.17 -12.60
C ASN A 200 -44.79 12.15 -12.37
N GLN A 201 -44.49 10.85 -12.30
CA GLN A 201 -45.52 9.85 -12.01
C GLN A 201 -46.09 9.96 -10.58
N ARG A 202 -45.25 10.30 -9.58
CA ARG A 202 -45.74 10.48 -8.20
C ARG A 202 -46.71 11.65 -8.05
N LYS A 203 -46.53 12.73 -8.83
CA LYS A 203 -47.47 13.87 -8.80
C LYS A 203 -48.86 13.51 -9.34
N GLY A 204 -48.93 12.66 -10.37
CA GLY A 204 -50.21 12.21 -10.94
C GLY A 204 -51.06 11.35 -9.98
N ILE A 205 -50.42 10.52 -9.15
CA ILE A 205 -51.14 9.68 -8.18
C ILE A 205 -51.72 10.50 -7.03
N VAL A 206 -51.00 11.52 -6.56
CA VAL A 206 -51.47 12.40 -5.47
C VAL A 206 -52.70 13.20 -5.90
N LEU A 207 -52.71 13.75 -7.12
CA LEU A 207 -53.86 14.50 -7.64
C LEU A 207 -55.11 13.63 -7.76
N ARG A 208 -54.98 12.38 -8.26
CA ARG A 208 -56.12 11.45 -8.33
C ARG A 208 -56.70 11.07 -6.96
N ARG A 209 -55.87 10.98 -5.92
CA ARG A 209 -56.34 10.72 -4.54
C ARG A 209 -57.07 11.93 -3.95
N MET A 210 -56.60 13.14 -4.25
CA MET A 210 -57.26 14.37 -3.81
C MET A 210 -58.64 14.54 -4.46
N ASP A 211 -58.78 14.26 -5.76
CA ASP A 211 -60.07 14.31 -6.45
C ASP A 211 -61.07 13.27 -5.92
N ALA A 212 -60.60 12.06 -5.61
CA ALA A 212 -61.44 11.00 -5.04
C ALA A 212 -61.90 11.32 -3.61
N ALA A 213 -61.05 11.94 -2.79
CA ALA A 213 -61.42 12.39 -1.45
C ALA A 213 -62.42 13.55 -1.50
N SER A 214 -62.23 14.50 -2.44
CA SER A 214 -63.14 15.64 -2.60
C SER A 214 -64.56 15.21 -3.02
N ARG A 215 -64.73 14.15 -3.82
CA ARG A 215 -66.05 13.64 -4.20
C ARG A 215 -66.81 12.97 -3.05
N ARG A 216 -66.12 12.28 -2.14
CA ARG A 216 -66.76 11.69 -0.94
C ARG A 216 -67.38 12.73 -0.03
N ASN A 217 -66.69 13.86 0.18
CA ASN A 217 -67.21 14.92 1.03
C ASN A 217 -68.41 15.66 0.42
N GLN A 218 -68.62 15.58 -0.90
CA GLN A 218 -69.80 16.17 -1.55
C GLN A 218 -71.02 15.24 -1.53
N SER A 219 -70.84 13.91 -1.43
CA SER A 219 -71.96 12.96 -1.35
C SER A 219 -72.60 12.85 0.04
N GLU A 220 -72.02 13.47 1.07
CA GLU A 220 -72.55 13.45 2.44
C GLU A 220 -73.45 14.66 2.76
N VAL A 221 -73.62 15.56 1.78
CA VAL A 221 -74.59 16.65 1.85
C VAL A 221 -75.81 16.25 1.02
N GLU A 222 -76.60 15.30 1.50
CA GLU A 222 -77.99 15.16 1.05
C GLU A 222 -78.97 15.69 2.10
N PRO A 223 -80.02 16.41 1.66
CA PRO A 223 -80.93 17.13 2.53
C PRO A 223 -82.04 16.20 3.03
N GLY A 224 -82.12 16.01 4.34
CA GLY A 224 -83.27 15.38 5.00
C GLY A 224 -83.85 16.38 6.00
N GLU A 225 -84.83 17.19 5.61
CA GLU A 225 -86.26 16.87 5.58
C GLU A 225 -86.91 17.35 6.88
N GLU A 226 -87.27 18.63 6.80
CA GLU A 226 -88.30 19.32 7.55
C GLU A 226 -89.63 18.60 7.32
N ASP A 227 -90.26 18.03 8.35
CA ASP A 227 -91.69 18.28 8.58
C ASP A 227 -92.27 17.74 9.90
N ALA A 228 -92.88 18.69 10.60
CA ALA A 228 -94.13 18.64 11.35
C ALA A 228 -94.66 17.29 11.88
N LYS A 229 -94.97 17.28 13.19
CA LYS A 229 -96.31 16.81 13.60
C LYS A 229 -96.87 17.53 14.82
N VAL A 230 -97.91 18.28 14.48
CA VAL A 230 -98.96 18.95 15.25
C VAL A 230 -99.47 18.12 16.44
N VAL A 231 -99.57 18.80 17.58
CA VAL A 231 -100.20 18.39 18.85
C VAL A 231 -101.72 18.34 18.69
N PRO A 232 -102.43 17.32 19.21
CA PRO A 232 -103.85 17.44 19.51
C PRO A 232 -104.03 17.83 20.99
N ALA A 233 -104.81 18.89 21.24
CA ALA A 233 -105.42 19.16 22.53
C ALA A 233 -106.95 18.97 22.40
N MET A 234 -107.52 18.45 23.49
CA MET A 234 -108.94 18.20 23.72
C MET A 234 -109.86 19.39 23.45
#